data_AF-A0A1D3DAB5-F1
#
_entry.id   AF-A0A1D3DAB5-F1
#
_cell.length_a   1.000
_cell.length_b   1.000
_cell.length_c   1.000
_cell.angle_alpha   90.00
_cell.angle_beta   90.00
_cell.angle_gamma   90.00
#
_symmetry.space_group_name_H-M   'P 1'
#
loop_
_entity.id
_entity.type
_entity.pdbx_description
1 polymer ?
#
loop_
_entity_poly.entity_id
_entity_poly.type
_entity_poly.pdbx_seq_one_letter_code
_entity_poly.pdbx_strand_id
1 'polypeptide(L)'
;MPRRRVVPAAGGRPDDPLNQEGEESNFQVNQPASSDGAPPRDQPASRPNRAHRECSGCSDGVKRGCGCGRCFCCSRAALDDFMQQRMSTWEPLLTPRRILFALFVFGMIFFVLGLVIVLFDRSIVECKINYTDMSGDLMLKIDASTCTDTTITEIEGDVLLYYELSNYFQNHRRYMKSLSDKQLEGTVYTAVSDISTACDPRVESSDGRVLHPCGLSPAAVFTDSFTVFAGDQKTEIELDESREAICWDFDLSTFKNPTAEEMRSAVGQVNFWLYDQKLVEALHMNKTGVGWGVENSHFIVWMRDAGLPAFRKVYGRFVAQPLKLPFYIKVTNNTYDVASFGGTKSVVVTQASWLGGRSAFLGIAYLVVGSVSLVVFAVFFYYHRRNPRHLGDVSWLRRALYS
;
A
#
# COMPACT_ATOMS: atom_id res chain seq x y z
N MET A 1 -4.29 -4.17 -54.30
CA MET A 1 -3.33 -3.09 -54.67
C MET A 1 -2.31 -2.94 -53.55
N PRO A 2 -1.02 -2.69 -53.84
CA PRO A 2 0.03 -2.60 -52.82
C PRO A 2 0.03 -1.24 -52.12
N ARG A 3 0.43 -1.20 -50.83
CA ARG A 3 0.65 0.04 -50.08
C ARG A 3 2.00 0.66 -50.46
N ARG A 4 2.01 1.96 -50.77
CA ARG A 4 3.21 2.74 -51.12
C ARG A 4 3.86 3.32 -49.86
N ARG A 5 5.19 3.26 -49.75
CA ARG A 5 5.95 3.89 -48.64
C ARG A 5 6.04 5.40 -48.88
N VAL A 6 5.88 6.21 -47.83
CA VAL A 6 5.99 7.68 -47.85
C VAL A 6 6.90 8.13 -46.69
N VAL A 7 7.59 9.26 -46.86
CA VAL A 7 8.62 9.78 -45.94
C VAL A 7 8.40 11.29 -45.74
N PRO A 8 8.39 11.82 -44.51
CA PRO A 8 8.69 13.23 -44.22
C PRO A 8 10.22 13.40 -44.09
N ALA A 9 10.91 14.29 -44.83
CA ALA A 9 10.73 15.74 -45.02
C ALA A 9 11.23 16.56 -43.81
N ALA A 10 12.03 17.61 -44.09
CA ALA A 10 12.81 18.34 -43.09
C ALA A 10 12.73 19.86 -43.27
N GLY A 11 12.93 20.60 -42.17
CA GLY A 11 13.05 22.06 -42.11
C GLY A 11 13.10 22.55 -40.64
N GLY A 12 13.63 23.73 -40.31
CA GLY A 12 14.39 24.62 -41.20
C GLY A 12 14.54 26.08 -40.72
N ARG A 13 15.32 26.35 -39.65
CA ARG A 13 15.69 27.71 -39.15
C ARG A 13 14.49 28.59 -38.69
N PRO A 14 14.66 29.86 -38.22
CA PRO A 14 15.89 30.63 -37.93
C PRO A 14 16.03 31.25 -36.51
N ASP A 15 17.26 31.70 -36.23
CA ASP A 15 17.74 32.94 -35.58
C ASP A 15 17.38 33.41 -34.12
N ASP A 16 18.42 34.01 -33.52
CA ASP A 16 18.57 34.81 -32.28
C ASP A 16 17.82 36.20 -32.36
N PRO A 17 17.69 37.08 -31.30
CA PRO A 17 18.77 37.40 -30.33
C PRO A 17 18.44 37.93 -28.88
N LEU A 18 19.48 37.83 -28.02
CA LEU A 18 19.98 38.81 -27.01
C LEU A 18 19.17 39.30 -25.78
N ASN A 19 19.95 39.53 -24.70
CA ASN A 19 19.77 40.49 -23.58
C ASN A 19 18.66 40.26 -22.51
N GLN A 20 18.80 40.71 -21.24
CA GLN A 20 19.95 40.97 -20.34
C GLN A 20 19.42 41.17 -18.88
N GLU A 21 20.29 41.17 -17.85
CA GLU A 21 20.03 41.62 -16.44
C GLU A 21 19.04 40.74 -15.59
N GLY A 22 19.08 40.70 -14.25
CA GLY A 22 20.07 41.18 -13.27
C GLY A 22 19.58 41.10 -11.80
N GLU A 23 20.40 40.55 -10.88
CA GLU A 23 20.30 40.59 -9.38
C GLU A 23 18.98 40.05 -8.75
N GLU A 24 18.79 39.73 -7.46
CA GLU A 24 19.54 39.55 -6.17
C GLU A 24 18.74 38.42 -5.38
N SER A 25 19.01 37.83 -4.20
CA SER A 25 20.10 37.65 -3.21
C SER A 25 19.73 36.42 -2.31
N ASN A 26 20.16 36.09 -1.08
CA ASN A 26 21.07 36.65 -0.05
C ASN A 26 21.51 35.52 0.94
N PHE A 27 22.26 35.85 2.02
CA PHE A 27 22.43 35.13 3.31
C PHE A 27 22.98 33.66 3.32
N GLN A 28 24.16 33.31 3.87
CA GLN A 28 24.68 33.32 5.28
C GLN A 28 24.29 32.07 6.13
N VAL A 29 25.10 31.50 7.06
CA VAL A 29 26.51 31.73 7.50
C VAL A 29 27.09 30.56 8.36
N ASN A 30 28.37 30.66 8.77
CA ASN A 30 29.17 29.89 9.78
C ASN A 30 30.01 28.70 9.27
N GLN A 31 31.26 28.37 9.70
CA GLN A 31 32.33 28.84 10.65
C GLN A 31 32.91 27.57 11.37
N PRO A 32 34.07 27.56 12.08
CA PRO A 32 35.32 28.35 11.95
C PRO A 32 36.65 27.56 12.19
N ALA A 33 37.81 28.24 12.00
CA ALA A 33 39.15 28.03 12.63
C ALA A 33 39.93 26.70 12.36
N SER A 34 41.27 26.59 12.50
CA SER A 34 42.39 27.44 12.97
C SER A 34 43.71 27.06 12.20
N SER A 35 44.98 27.48 12.44
CA SER A 35 45.70 28.48 13.27
C SER A 35 47.19 28.54 12.85
N ASP A 36 47.80 29.74 12.85
CA ASP A 36 49.23 30.12 13.13
C ASP A 36 50.45 29.46 12.41
N GLY A 37 51.59 30.17 12.30
CA GLY A 37 52.84 29.57 11.74
C GLY A 37 54.14 30.40 11.65
N ALA A 38 54.14 31.59 11.00
CA ALA A 38 55.27 32.55 10.85
C ALA A 38 56.44 32.20 9.84
N PRO A 39 57.25 33.21 9.39
CA PRO A 39 58.18 33.17 8.21
C PRO A 39 59.69 33.16 8.67
N PRO A 40 60.77 33.52 7.89
CA PRO A 40 60.89 34.10 6.53
C PRO A 40 62.11 33.72 5.61
N ARG A 41 62.15 34.33 4.39
CA ARG A 41 63.29 34.60 3.46
C ARG A 41 63.96 33.41 2.72
N ASP A 42 64.48 33.56 1.49
CA ASP A 42 64.82 34.77 0.69
C ASP A 42 64.22 34.81 -0.77
N GLN A 43 64.73 35.71 -1.62
CA GLN A 43 64.17 36.20 -2.91
C GLN A 43 64.58 35.37 -4.18
N PRO A 44 64.26 35.79 -5.44
CA PRO A 44 62.93 35.94 -6.06
C PRO A 44 62.82 35.23 -7.45
N ALA A 45 61.61 34.92 -7.95
CA ALA A 45 61.43 34.36 -9.31
C ALA A 45 60.13 34.76 -10.04
N SER A 46 60.23 34.74 -11.37
CA SER A 46 59.29 35.13 -12.44
C SER A 46 57.86 34.56 -12.41
N ARG A 47 56.92 35.30 -13.01
CA ARG A 47 55.58 34.80 -13.42
C ARG A 47 55.70 33.59 -14.37
N PRO A 48 55.01 32.46 -14.13
CA PRO A 48 54.91 31.38 -15.11
C PRO A 48 53.86 31.69 -16.19
N ASN A 49 54.12 31.27 -17.43
CA ASN A 49 53.12 31.28 -18.49
C ASN A 49 51.93 30.37 -18.16
N ARG A 50 50.73 30.74 -18.61
CA ARG A 50 49.50 29.95 -18.44
C ARG A 50 49.58 28.67 -19.28
N ALA A 51 50.14 27.61 -18.71
CA ALA A 51 50.35 26.34 -19.40
C ALA A 51 49.03 25.78 -19.96
N HIS A 52 48.99 25.55 -21.27
CA HIS A 52 47.99 24.67 -21.87
C HIS A 52 48.21 23.27 -21.27
N ARG A 53 47.30 22.84 -20.39
CA ARG A 53 47.23 21.42 -20.00
C ARG A 53 46.75 20.65 -21.22
N GLU A 54 47.66 19.92 -21.86
CA GLU A 54 47.26 18.91 -22.83
C GLU A 54 46.38 17.88 -22.11
N CYS A 55 45.22 17.55 -22.68
CA CYS A 55 44.47 16.39 -22.22
C CYS A 55 45.34 15.14 -22.47
N SER A 56 45.49 14.30 -21.44
CA SER A 56 45.90 12.90 -21.65
C SER A 56 44.95 12.26 -22.66
N GLY A 57 45.49 11.45 -23.58
CA GLY A 57 44.66 10.79 -24.58
C GLY A 57 43.67 9.83 -23.92
N CYS A 58 42.43 9.81 -24.42
CA CYS A 58 41.54 8.67 -24.20
C CYS A 58 42.20 7.41 -24.84
N SER A 59 41.83 6.19 -24.42
CA SER A 59 42.54 4.94 -24.74
C SER A 59 42.82 4.68 -26.23
N ASP A 60 42.04 5.28 -27.12
CA ASP A 60 42.18 5.20 -28.58
C ASP A 60 43.36 6.04 -29.14
N GLY A 61 44.13 6.72 -28.28
CA GLY A 61 45.34 7.48 -28.62
C GLY A 61 45.10 8.88 -29.24
N VAL A 62 43.91 9.17 -29.75
CA VAL A 62 43.62 10.42 -30.48
C VAL A 62 43.20 11.55 -29.53
N LYS A 63 44.13 12.47 -29.23
CA LYS A 63 43.83 13.75 -28.56
C LYS A 63 42.88 14.60 -29.43
N ARG A 64 41.78 15.09 -28.85
CA ARG A 64 40.89 16.11 -29.45
C ARG A 64 40.53 17.15 -28.39
N GLY A 65 40.75 18.42 -28.68
CA GLY A 65 40.33 19.54 -27.81
C GLY A 65 38.97 20.09 -28.21
N CYS A 66 38.19 20.56 -27.24
CA CYS A 66 37.05 21.45 -27.46
C CYS A 66 37.32 22.79 -26.77
N GLY A 67 36.86 23.90 -27.37
CA GLY A 67 37.30 25.27 -27.02
C GLY A 67 36.94 25.77 -25.61
N CYS A 68 36.17 25.00 -24.84
CA CYS A 68 35.71 25.35 -23.48
C CYS A 68 36.66 24.93 -22.34
N GLY A 69 37.85 24.38 -22.65
CA GLY A 69 38.93 24.17 -21.68
C GLY A 69 38.72 23.06 -20.64
N ARG A 70 37.62 22.30 -20.70
CA ARG A 70 37.41 21.07 -19.91
C ARG A 70 37.58 19.84 -20.79
N CYS A 71 38.53 18.97 -20.44
CA CYS A 71 38.71 17.67 -21.10
C CYS A 71 37.57 16.72 -20.71
N PHE A 72 36.70 16.38 -21.67
CA PHE A 72 35.72 15.29 -21.52
C PHE A 72 35.96 14.23 -22.59
N CYS A 73 36.39 13.03 -22.20
CA CYS A 73 36.27 11.84 -23.07
C CYS A 73 34.79 11.46 -23.17
N CYS A 74 34.03 12.11 -24.06
CA CYS A 74 32.72 11.60 -24.45
C CYS A 74 32.90 10.17 -24.98
N SER A 75 32.12 9.23 -24.46
CA SER A 75 32.25 7.79 -24.69
C SER A 75 31.80 7.38 -26.10
N ARG A 76 32.55 7.82 -27.12
CA ARG A 76 32.31 7.46 -28.53
C ARG A 76 32.20 5.95 -28.69
N ALA A 77 33.11 5.17 -28.10
CA ALA A 77 33.01 3.71 -28.09
C ALA A 77 31.63 3.18 -27.63
N ALA A 78 31.06 3.70 -26.54
CA ALA A 78 29.74 3.27 -26.05
C ALA A 78 28.58 3.73 -26.96
N LEU A 79 28.69 4.92 -27.56
CA LEU A 79 27.71 5.41 -28.55
C LEU A 79 27.82 4.63 -29.87
N ASP A 80 29.03 4.28 -30.29
CA ASP A 80 29.33 3.50 -31.48
C ASP A 80 28.88 2.03 -31.27
N ASP A 81 29.08 1.44 -30.09
CA ASP A 81 28.56 0.11 -29.73
C ASP A 81 27.02 0.10 -29.66
N PHE A 82 26.39 1.19 -29.18
CA PHE A 82 24.93 1.36 -29.24
C PHE A 82 24.44 1.44 -30.69
N MET A 83 25.03 2.32 -31.50
CA MET A 83 24.65 2.56 -32.90
C MET A 83 24.95 1.38 -33.83
N GLN A 84 25.98 0.58 -33.53
CA GLN A 84 26.34 -0.64 -34.25
C GLN A 84 25.65 -1.90 -33.71
N GLN A 85 24.82 -1.78 -32.65
CA GLN A 85 24.14 -2.90 -31.98
C GLN A 85 25.12 -3.96 -31.43
N ARG A 86 26.27 -3.51 -30.92
CA ARG A 86 27.37 -4.32 -30.36
C ARG A 86 27.51 -4.24 -28.84
N MET A 87 26.59 -3.55 -28.16
CA MET A 87 26.54 -3.52 -26.69
C MET A 87 26.60 -4.92 -26.08
N SER A 88 27.35 -5.05 -24.98
CA SER A 88 27.46 -6.29 -24.21
C SER A 88 26.09 -6.84 -23.84
N THR A 89 25.67 -7.89 -24.54
CA THR A 89 24.32 -8.47 -24.46
C THR A 89 24.40 -9.88 -23.91
N TRP A 90 23.63 -10.15 -22.86
CA TRP A 90 23.47 -11.51 -22.34
C TRP A 90 22.33 -12.21 -23.10
N GLU A 91 22.68 -13.20 -23.92
CA GLU A 91 21.71 -14.06 -24.60
C GLU A 91 21.45 -15.34 -23.79
N PRO A 92 20.31 -15.44 -23.07
CA PRO A 92 20.01 -16.60 -22.22
C PRO A 92 19.60 -17.82 -23.05
N LEU A 93 20.57 -18.53 -23.65
CA LEU A 93 20.28 -19.75 -24.40
C LEU A 93 19.65 -20.81 -23.48
N LEU A 94 18.36 -21.08 -23.73
CA LEU A 94 17.48 -22.02 -23.03
C LEU A 94 17.86 -23.48 -23.32
N THR A 95 19.00 -23.92 -22.80
CA THR A 95 19.43 -25.32 -22.92
C THR A 95 18.66 -26.22 -21.94
N PRO A 96 18.31 -27.47 -22.31
CA PRO A 96 17.48 -28.34 -21.47
C PRO A 96 18.00 -28.52 -20.04
N ARG A 97 19.32 -28.61 -19.85
CA ARG A 97 19.94 -28.71 -18.51
C ARG A 97 19.69 -27.48 -17.65
N ARG A 98 19.75 -26.26 -18.22
CA ARG A 98 19.45 -25.00 -17.50
C ARG A 98 17.97 -24.90 -17.15
N ILE A 99 17.08 -25.23 -18.09
CA ILE A 99 15.62 -25.22 -17.87
C ILE A 99 15.24 -26.21 -16.77
N LEU A 100 15.74 -27.46 -16.84
CA LEU A 100 15.46 -28.49 -15.85
C LEU A 100 15.95 -28.11 -14.45
N PHE A 101 17.16 -27.56 -14.34
CA PHE A 101 17.67 -27.05 -13.07
C PHE A 101 16.78 -25.92 -12.52
N ALA A 102 16.41 -24.94 -13.34
CA ALA A 102 15.56 -23.83 -12.93
C ALA A 102 14.16 -24.31 -12.48
N LEU A 103 13.47 -25.14 -13.27
CA LEU A 103 12.13 -25.67 -12.94
C LEU A 103 12.13 -26.50 -11.64
N PHE A 104 13.20 -27.26 -11.39
CA PHE A 104 13.38 -28.00 -10.15
C PHE A 104 13.60 -27.04 -8.96
N VAL A 105 14.55 -26.11 -9.06
CA VAL A 105 14.88 -25.17 -7.97
C VAL A 105 13.68 -24.27 -7.63
N PHE A 106 13.05 -23.62 -8.62
CA PHE A 106 11.85 -22.82 -8.38
C PHE A 106 10.69 -23.68 -7.87
N GLY A 107 10.47 -24.87 -8.43
CA GLY A 107 9.43 -25.80 -7.98
C GLY A 107 9.59 -26.20 -6.51
N MET A 108 10.80 -26.57 -6.10
CA MET A 108 11.12 -26.91 -4.71
C MET A 108 10.97 -25.69 -3.77
N ILE A 109 11.43 -24.50 -4.18
CA ILE A 109 11.30 -23.29 -3.35
C ILE A 109 9.83 -22.93 -3.13
N PHE A 110 9.01 -22.87 -4.19
CA PHE A 110 7.58 -22.56 -4.06
C PHE A 110 6.82 -23.65 -3.28
N PHE A 111 7.16 -24.93 -3.47
CA PHE A 111 6.53 -26.02 -2.73
C PHE A 111 6.85 -25.98 -1.22
N VAL A 112 8.13 -25.80 -0.85
CA VAL A 112 8.55 -25.72 0.55
C VAL A 112 7.97 -24.46 1.22
N LEU A 113 8.03 -23.31 0.55
CA LEU A 113 7.47 -22.06 1.08
C LEU A 113 5.94 -22.13 1.22
N GLY A 114 5.24 -22.71 0.24
CA GLY A 114 3.80 -22.95 0.34
C GLY A 114 3.41 -23.88 1.49
N LEU A 115 4.18 -24.95 1.71
CA LEU A 115 3.99 -25.86 2.84
C LEU A 115 4.17 -25.14 4.17
N VAL A 116 5.24 -24.35 4.32
CA VAL A 116 5.51 -23.54 5.51
C VAL A 116 4.38 -22.55 5.78
N ILE A 117 3.90 -21.84 4.76
CA ILE A 117 2.77 -20.90 4.90
C ILE A 117 1.49 -21.63 5.35
N VAL A 118 1.15 -22.78 4.78
CA VAL A 118 -0.04 -23.56 5.20
C VAL A 118 0.08 -24.10 6.63
N LEU A 119 1.29 -24.41 7.11
CA LEU A 119 1.49 -24.82 8.50
C LEU A 119 1.32 -23.65 9.47
N PHE A 120 1.88 -22.47 9.18
CA PHE A 120 1.68 -21.27 10.00
C PHE A 120 0.22 -20.79 9.99
N ASP A 121 -0.44 -20.77 8.83
CA ASP A 121 -1.86 -20.42 8.69
C ASP A 121 -2.76 -21.28 9.59
N ARG A 122 -2.46 -22.59 9.69
CA ARG A 122 -3.23 -23.51 10.53
C ARG A 122 -3.12 -23.20 12.02
N SER A 123 -1.96 -22.73 12.49
CA SER A 123 -1.75 -22.35 13.90
C SER A 123 -2.38 -21.01 14.30
N ILE A 124 -2.80 -20.16 13.35
CA ILE A 124 -3.48 -18.90 13.69
C ILE A 124 -4.88 -19.21 14.21
N VAL A 125 -5.16 -18.85 15.45
CA VAL A 125 -6.49 -19.00 16.06
C VAL A 125 -7.40 -17.87 15.58
N GLU A 126 -8.51 -18.25 14.94
CA GLU A 126 -9.62 -17.34 14.60
C GLU A 126 -10.91 -17.85 15.25
N CYS A 127 -11.63 -16.98 15.94
CA CYS A 127 -12.95 -17.25 16.52
C CYS A 127 -13.99 -16.32 15.89
N LYS A 128 -15.13 -16.87 15.45
CA LYS A 128 -16.12 -16.12 14.64
C LYS A 128 -17.56 -16.44 15.04
N ILE A 129 -18.34 -15.39 15.29
CA ILE A 129 -19.77 -15.48 15.60
C ILE A 129 -20.55 -14.57 14.67
N ASN A 130 -21.52 -15.14 13.95
CA ASN A 130 -22.52 -14.39 13.20
C ASN A 130 -23.68 -14.00 14.13
N TYR A 131 -24.06 -12.71 14.13
CA TYR A 131 -25.14 -12.16 14.96
C TYR A 131 -26.21 -11.41 14.13
N THR A 132 -26.27 -11.69 12.82
CA THR A 132 -27.16 -11.01 11.85
C THR A 132 -28.63 -11.08 12.25
N ASP A 133 -29.12 -12.27 12.61
CA ASP A 133 -30.54 -12.51 12.93
C ASP A 133 -30.91 -12.17 14.38
N MET A 134 -29.98 -11.57 15.13
CA MET A 134 -30.12 -11.28 16.56
C MET A 134 -30.31 -9.76 16.75
N SER A 135 -31.34 -9.35 17.50
CA SER A 135 -31.73 -7.95 17.67
C SER A 135 -31.61 -7.45 19.11
N GLY A 136 -31.22 -6.18 19.29
CA GLY A 136 -31.06 -5.53 20.61
C GLY A 136 -29.67 -5.73 21.21
N ASP A 137 -29.52 -5.46 22.51
CA ASP A 137 -28.29 -5.70 23.26
C ASP A 137 -28.06 -7.22 23.42
N LEU A 138 -26.91 -7.72 22.94
CA LEU A 138 -26.60 -9.16 22.89
C LEU A 138 -25.35 -9.48 23.70
N MET A 139 -25.29 -10.67 24.29
CA MET A 139 -24.08 -11.24 24.89
C MET A 139 -23.61 -12.45 24.06
N LEU A 140 -22.63 -12.24 23.19
CA LEU A 140 -22.05 -13.29 22.35
C LEU A 140 -20.95 -14.02 23.12
N LYS A 141 -21.16 -15.30 23.46
CA LYS A 141 -20.16 -16.14 24.13
C LYS A 141 -19.10 -16.61 23.15
N ILE A 142 -17.86 -16.14 23.29
CA ILE A 142 -16.69 -16.69 22.61
C ILE A 142 -16.15 -17.85 23.44
N ASP A 143 -16.14 -19.05 22.86
CA ASP A 143 -15.48 -20.23 23.39
C ASP A 143 -14.86 -21.09 22.28
N ALA A 144 -14.15 -22.15 22.64
CA ALA A 144 -13.42 -22.99 21.69
C ALA A 144 -14.31 -23.57 20.56
N SER A 145 -15.61 -23.77 20.77
CA SER A 145 -16.53 -24.22 19.70
C SER A 145 -16.80 -23.16 18.63
N THR A 146 -16.55 -21.89 18.96
CA THR A 146 -16.62 -20.75 18.03
C THR A 146 -15.28 -20.47 17.33
N CYS A 147 -14.23 -21.24 17.67
CA CYS A 147 -12.85 -21.05 17.21
C CYS A 147 -12.41 -22.13 16.22
N THR A 148 -11.36 -21.84 15.44
CA THR A 148 -10.73 -22.80 14.50
C THR A 148 -10.01 -23.97 15.19
N ASP A 149 -9.70 -23.84 16.47
CA ASP A 149 -9.24 -24.92 17.34
C ASP A 149 -10.27 -25.08 18.47
N THR A 150 -10.83 -26.29 18.60
CA THR A 150 -11.86 -26.61 19.59
C THR A 150 -11.32 -27.12 20.92
N THR A 151 -9.98 -27.17 21.08
CA THR A 151 -9.29 -27.65 22.28
C THR A 151 -8.65 -26.52 23.10
N ILE A 152 -8.58 -25.31 22.55
CA ILE A 152 -7.88 -24.17 23.15
C ILE A 152 -8.61 -23.57 24.37
N THR A 153 -7.85 -23.20 25.39
CA THR A 153 -8.34 -22.58 26.64
C THR A 153 -7.97 -21.10 26.80
N GLU A 154 -6.91 -20.64 26.14
CA GLU A 154 -6.49 -19.24 26.13
C GLU A 154 -5.73 -18.91 24.84
N ILE A 155 -5.86 -17.68 24.35
CA ILE A 155 -5.22 -17.20 23.12
C ILE A 155 -4.00 -16.36 23.51
N GLU A 156 -2.82 -16.79 23.05
CA GLU A 156 -1.54 -16.12 23.35
C GLU A 156 -1.18 -15.03 22.32
N GLY A 157 -0.32 -14.10 22.73
CA GLY A 157 0.22 -13.03 21.88
C GLY A 157 -0.77 -11.89 21.65
N ASP A 158 -0.54 -11.12 20.58
CA ASP A 158 -1.40 -9.99 20.22
C ASP A 158 -2.69 -10.48 19.57
N VAL A 159 -3.84 -9.98 20.05
CA VAL A 159 -5.18 -10.42 19.64
C VAL A 159 -6.00 -9.19 19.26
N LEU A 160 -6.71 -9.30 18.14
CA LEU A 160 -7.44 -8.21 17.51
C LEU A 160 -8.92 -8.56 17.35
N LEU A 161 -9.78 -7.61 17.73
CA LEU A 161 -11.22 -7.65 17.50
C LEU A 161 -11.53 -6.99 16.16
N TYR A 162 -12.24 -7.71 15.30
CA TYR A 162 -12.76 -7.22 14.02
C TYR A 162 -14.28 -7.39 13.97
N TYR A 163 -14.94 -6.48 13.23
CA TYR A 163 -16.23 -6.79 12.62
C TYR A 163 -16.02 -7.20 11.16
N GLU A 164 -16.78 -8.21 10.72
CA GLU A 164 -16.85 -8.65 9.34
C GLU A 164 -18.25 -8.33 8.79
N LEU A 165 -18.30 -7.65 7.64
CA LEU A 165 -19.52 -7.44 6.85
C LEU A 165 -19.43 -8.24 5.57
N SER A 166 -20.54 -8.85 5.16
CA SER A 166 -20.68 -9.52 3.86
C SER A 166 -21.77 -8.86 2.99
N ASN A 167 -21.64 -9.04 1.68
CA ASN A 167 -22.48 -8.44 0.64
C ASN A 167 -22.55 -6.89 0.65
N TYR A 168 -21.55 -6.20 1.24
CA TYR A 168 -21.51 -4.74 1.34
C TYR A 168 -20.45 -4.15 0.39
N PHE A 169 -20.88 -3.39 -0.62
CA PHE A 169 -20.02 -2.97 -1.74
C PHE A 169 -19.34 -1.61 -1.52
N GLN A 170 -18.39 -1.51 -0.57
CA GLN A 170 -17.53 -0.31 -0.44
C GLN A 170 -16.80 -0.02 -1.77
N ASN A 171 -16.35 -1.06 -2.48
CA ASN A 171 -15.72 -0.98 -3.81
C ASN A 171 -16.62 -0.48 -4.97
N HIS A 172 -17.89 -0.13 -4.74
CA HIS A 172 -18.75 0.37 -5.81
C HIS A 172 -18.29 1.78 -6.26
N ARG A 173 -18.14 1.99 -7.58
CA ARG A 173 -17.55 3.23 -8.15
C ARG A 173 -18.19 4.54 -7.66
N ARG A 174 -19.52 4.58 -7.41
CA ARG A 174 -20.19 5.79 -6.88
C ARG A 174 -20.07 5.89 -5.35
N TYR A 175 -19.84 4.80 -4.64
CA TYR A 175 -19.59 4.80 -3.20
C TYR A 175 -18.20 5.38 -2.90
N MET A 176 -17.14 4.79 -3.46
CA MET A 176 -15.74 5.22 -3.26
C MET A 176 -15.45 6.66 -3.70
N LYS A 177 -16.29 7.20 -4.59
CA LYS A 177 -16.15 8.58 -5.10
C LYS A 177 -17.02 9.59 -4.38
N SER A 178 -17.92 9.16 -3.50
CA SER A 178 -18.88 10.01 -2.81
C SER A 178 -18.37 10.31 -1.41
N LEU A 179 -17.40 11.23 -1.35
CA LEU A 179 -16.73 11.77 -0.18
C LEU A 179 -15.96 13.04 -0.59
N SER A 180 -15.60 13.90 0.37
CA SER A 180 -14.74 15.06 0.11
C SER A 180 -13.46 15.00 0.94
N ASP A 181 -12.33 14.67 0.30
CA ASP A 181 -11.01 14.59 0.95
C ASP A 181 -10.70 15.88 1.75
N LYS A 182 -11.09 17.04 1.22
CA LYS A 182 -10.85 18.34 1.87
C LYS A 182 -11.68 18.56 3.14
N GLN A 183 -12.86 17.95 3.27
CA GLN A 183 -13.56 17.96 4.57
C GLN A 183 -12.90 17.02 5.59
N LEU A 184 -12.29 15.92 5.13
CA LEU A 184 -11.54 15.00 5.98
C LEU A 184 -10.22 15.63 6.45
N GLU A 185 -9.59 16.46 5.61
CA GLU A 185 -8.47 17.37 5.98
C GLU A 185 -8.89 18.55 6.87
N GLY A 186 -10.16 18.64 7.28
CA GLY A 186 -10.64 19.65 8.25
C GLY A 186 -11.14 20.97 7.66
N THR A 187 -11.19 21.14 6.33
CA THR A 187 -11.79 22.36 5.75
C THR A 187 -13.32 22.33 5.84
N VAL A 188 -13.96 23.50 5.92
CA VAL A 188 -15.42 23.65 6.01
C VAL A 188 -15.95 24.34 4.75
N TYR A 189 -16.85 23.65 4.05
CA TYR A 189 -17.58 24.20 2.90
C TYR A 189 -19.00 24.55 3.31
N THR A 190 -19.40 25.79 3.06
CA THR A 190 -20.76 26.31 3.35
C THR A 190 -21.66 26.35 2.12
N ALA A 191 -21.10 26.25 0.91
CA ALA A 191 -21.82 26.26 -0.35
C ALA A 191 -21.87 24.87 -1.01
N VAL A 192 -23.07 24.47 -1.45
CA VAL A 192 -23.34 23.17 -2.10
C VAL A 192 -22.57 23.02 -3.42
N SER A 193 -22.40 24.13 -4.16
CA SER A 193 -21.68 24.20 -5.44
C SER A 193 -20.31 23.54 -5.37
N ASP A 194 -19.55 23.91 -4.36
CA ASP A 194 -18.10 23.72 -4.27
C ASP A 194 -17.73 22.24 -4.01
N ILE A 195 -18.70 21.47 -3.52
CA ILE A 195 -18.53 20.10 -3.01
C ILE A 195 -19.48 19.09 -3.67
N SER A 196 -20.50 19.56 -4.40
CA SER A 196 -21.48 18.76 -5.15
C SER A 196 -20.86 17.65 -6.00
N THR A 197 -19.77 17.95 -6.71
CA THR A 197 -19.09 17.03 -7.63
C THR A 197 -18.34 15.90 -6.90
N ALA A 198 -18.01 16.10 -5.63
CA ALA A 198 -17.32 15.13 -4.77
C ALA A 198 -18.30 14.31 -3.91
N CYS A 199 -19.36 14.94 -3.39
CA CYS A 199 -20.28 14.29 -2.45
C CYS A 199 -21.62 13.79 -3.05
N ASP A 200 -21.85 13.90 -4.36
CA ASP A 200 -23.05 13.36 -5.01
C ASP A 200 -23.28 11.87 -4.65
N PRO A 201 -24.52 11.46 -4.30
CA PRO A 201 -25.74 12.25 -4.17
C PRO A 201 -25.98 12.84 -2.77
N ARG A 202 -25.16 12.51 -1.75
CA ARG A 202 -25.41 12.86 -0.34
C ARG A 202 -24.62 14.10 0.09
N VAL A 203 -24.99 15.25 -0.48
CA VAL A 203 -24.33 16.55 -0.24
C VAL A 203 -24.98 17.32 0.91
N GLU A 204 -26.30 17.29 1.01
CA GLU A 204 -27.10 18.11 1.93
C GLU A 204 -27.90 17.27 2.94
N SER A 205 -28.22 17.88 4.07
CA SER A 205 -29.15 17.39 5.07
C SER A 205 -30.60 17.65 4.68
N SER A 206 -31.56 17.05 5.41
CA SER A 206 -33.00 17.33 5.27
C SER A 206 -33.35 18.82 5.35
N ASP A 207 -32.53 19.58 6.05
CA ASP A 207 -32.77 20.98 6.40
C ASP A 207 -32.15 21.96 5.39
N GLY A 208 -31.57 21.47 4.27
CA GLY A 208 -30.86 22.30 3.29
C GLY A 208 -29.49 22.83 3.77
N ARG A 209 -28.90 22.18 4.78
CA ARG A 209 -27.53 22.46 5.26
C ARG A 209 -26.54 21.47 4.64
N VAL A 210 -25.35 21.94 4.26
CA VAL A 210 -24.26 21.10 3.72
C VAL A 210 -23.83 20.09 4.79
N LEU A 211 -23.69 18.82 4.45
CA LEU A 211 -23.20 17.80 5.40
C LEU A 211 -21.69 17.94 5.62
N HIS A 212 -21.22 17.76 6.84
CA HIS A 212 -19.79 17.64 7.16
C HIS A 212 -19.55 16.46 8.11
N PRO A 213 -18.82 15.41 7.69
CA PRO A 213 -18.39 15.13 6.31
C PRO A 213 -19.58 14.72 5.41
N CYS A 214 -19.55 15.04 4.11
CA CYS A 214 -20.58 14.65 3.14
C CYS A 214 -20.20 13.41 2.32
N GLY A 215 -21.17 12.89 1.56
CA GLY A 215 -21.02 11.73 0.68
C GLY A 215 -21.58 10.42 1.24
N LEU A 216 -21.60 9.38 0.41
CA LEU A 216 -22.11 8.06 0.78
C LEU A 216 -21.17 7.29 1.70
N SER A 217 -19.85 7.37 1.51
CA SER A 217 -18.91 6.56 2.31
C SER A 217 -18.89 6.99 3.79
N PRO A 218 -18.76 8.29 4.14
CA PRO A 218 -18.85 8.73 5.54
C PRO A 218 -20.22 8.43 6.17
N ALA A 219 -21.30 8.73 5.44
CA ALA A 219 -22.65 8.67 5.99
C ALA A 219 -23.24 7.26 6.15
N ALA A 220 -22.45 6.22 5.81
CA ALA A 220 -22.77 4.82 6.04
C ALA A 220 -21.86 4.15 7.09
N VAL A 221 -21.13 4.96 7.89
CA VAL A 221 -20.26 4.49 8.99
C VAL A 221 -20.93 3.44 9.87
N PHE A 222 -20.18 2.39 10.22
CA PHE A 222 -20.66 1.30 11.06
C PHE A 222 -20.97 1.78 12.48
N THR A 223 -22.11 1.37 13.05
CA THR A 223 -22.64 1.93 14.31
C THR A 223 -22.90 0.92 15.43
N ASP A 224 -22.76 -0.39 15.21
CA ASP A 224 -22.86 -1.34 16.31
C ASP A 224 -21.56 -1.28 17.12
N SER A 225 -21.65 -1.20 18.45
CA SER A 225 -20.50 -1.10 19.34
C SER A 225 -20.27 -2.38 20.13
N PHE A 226 -19.02 -2.61 20.56
CA PHE A 226 -18.62 -3.84 21.24
C PHE A 226 -17.91 -3.52 22.56
N THR A 227 -18.36 -4.16 23.65
CA THR A 227 -17.66 -4.18 24.95
C THR A 227 -17.41 -5.63 25.35
N VAL A 228 -16.29 -5.92 26.02
CA VAL A 228 -15.88 -7.31 26.30
C VAL A 228 -15.86 -7.58 27.80
N PHE A 229 -16.41 -8.71 28.22
CA PHE A 229 -16.43 -9.18 29.61
C PHE A 229 -15.77 -10.55 29.70
N ALA A 230 -15.05 -10.81 30.79
CA ALA A 230 -14.48 -12.11 31.09
C ALA A 230 -15.56 -13.18 31.34
N GLY A 231 -15.13 -14.42 31.57
CA GLY A 231 -16.03 -15.56 31.81
C GLY A 231 -17.00 -15.41 32.99
N ASP A 232 -16.80 -14.42 33.86
CA ASP A 232 -17.68 -14.07 34.99
C ASP A 232 -18.84 -13.11 34.61
N GLN A 233 -18.85 -12.58 33.38
CA GLN A 233 -19.76 -11.54 32.88
C GLN A 233 -19.77 -10.23 33.69
N LYS A 234 -18.69 -9.93 34.42
CA LYS A 234 -18.60 -8.76 35.31
C LYS A 234 -17.29 -8.01 35.18
N THR A 235 -16.18 -8.71 34.99
CA THR A 235 -14.87 -8.10 34.78
C THR A 235 -14.76 -7.70 33.32
N GLU A 236 -14.78 -6.40 33.04
CA GLU A 236 -14.55 -5.87 31.69
C GLU A 236 -13.10 -6.15 31.26
N ILE A 237 -12.91 -6.60 30.02
CA ILE A 237 -11.60 -6.82 29.40
C ILE A 237 -11.30 -5.59 28.54
N GLU A 238 -10.26 -4.85 28.90
CA GLU A 238 -9.89 -3.62 28.21
C GLU A 238 -9.52 -3.88 26.75
N LEU A 239 -10.21 -3.16 25.86
CA LEU A 239 -9.94 -3.10 24.44
C LEU A 239 -9.34 -1.74 24.09
N ASP A 240 -8.14 -1.77 23.50
CA ASP A 240 -7.44 -0.61 22.98
C ASP A 240 -8.02 -0.26 21.59
N GLU A 241 -8.86 0.76 21.60
CA GLU A 241 -9.53 1.36 20.43
C GLU A 241 -8.84 2.68 20.02
N SER A 242 -7.67 2.97 20.57
CA SER A 242 -6.97 4.23 20.32
C SER A 242 -6.60 4.37 18.84
N ARG A 243 -6.57 5.62 18.37
CA ARG A 243 -6.14 5.96 17.00
C ARG A 243 -4.77 5.35 16.68
N GLU A 244 -3.87 5.42 17.65
CA GLU A 244 -2.49 4.94 17.60
C GLU A 244 -2.39 3.40 17.60
N ALA A 245 -3.47 2.67 17.92
CA ALA A 245 -3.53 1.21 17.90
C ALA A 245 -4.26 0.60 16.70
N ILE A 246 -5.25 1.30 16.11
CA ILE A 246 -6.09 0.74 15.03
C ILE A 246 -6.01 1.47 13.68
N CYS A 247 -5.53 2.72 13.64
CA CYS A 247 -5.35 3.48 12.39
C CYS A 247 -3.91 3.36 11.86
N TRP A 248 -3.66 3.89 10.66
CA TRP A 248 -2.30 4.00 10.11
C TRP A 248 -1.79 5.44 10.27
N ASP A 249 -0.48 5.61 10.51
CA ASP A 249 0.14 6.94 10.75
C ASP A 249 -0.18 7.97 9.67
N PHE A 250 -0.25 7.52 8.41
CA PHE A 250 -0.62 8.34 7.27
C PHE A 250 -2.05 8.89 7.39
N ASP A 251 -3.00 8.05 7.79
CA ASP A 251 -4.39 8.45 8.03
C ASP A 251 -4.46 9.47 9.19
N LEU A 252 -3.71 9.24 10.27
CA LEU A 252 -3.65 10.14 11.43
C LEU A 252 -3.06 11.53 11.10
N SER A 253 -2.21 11.62 10.08
CA SER A 253 -1.73 12.90 9.54
C SER A 253 -2.74 13.59 8.61
N THR A 254 -3.58 12.81 7.92
CA THR A 254 -4.50 13.30 6.88
C THR A 254 -5.85 13.74 7.44
N PHE A 255 -6.47 12.91 8.29
CA PHE A 255 -7.77 13.19 8.88
C PHE A 255 -7.61 14.21 10.01
N LYS A 256 -8.27 15.37 9.94
CA LYS A 256 -8.16 16.50 10.86
C LYS A 256 -9.53 17.15 11.09
N ASN A 257 -9.85 17.48 12.34
CA ASN A 257 -11.09 18.21 12.64
C ASN A 257 -10.94 19.70 12.28
N PRO A 258 -12.01 20.36 11.79
CA PRO A 258 -12.05 21.82 11.69
C PRO A 258 -11.84 22.51 13.05
N THR A 259 -11.44 23.77 13.06
CA THR A 259 -11.32 24.49 14.35
C THR A 259 -12.70 24.75 14.97
N ALA A 260 -12.74 24.83 16.30
CA ALA A 260 -13.98 25.10 17.03
C ALA A 260 -14.60 26.48 16.72
N GLU A 261 -13.86 27.39 16.07
CA GLU A 261 -14.35 28.71 15.65
C GLU A 261 -15.00 28.64 14.26
N GLU A 262 -14.39 27.91 13.31
CA GLU A 262 -14.99 27.58 12.02
C GLU A 262 -16.27 26.77 12.19
N MET A 263 -16.26 25.74 13.06
CA MET A 263 -17.47 24.98 13.37
C MET A 263 -18.60 25.87 13.90
N ARG A 264 -18.32 26.73 14.89
CA ARG A 264 -19.32 27.63 15.51
C ARG A 264 -19.90 28.66 14.54
N SER A 265 -19.07 29.19 13.64
CA SER A 265 -19.54 30.14 12.62
C SER A 265 -20.34 29.46 11.50
N ALA A 266 -20.05 28.19 11.19
CA ALA A 266 -20.71 27.43 10.13
C ALA A 266 -22.02 26.72 10.52
N VAL A 267 -22.38 26.55 11.80
CA VAL A 267 -23.54 25.74 12.28
C VAL A 267 -24.87 26.03 11.55
N GLY A 268 -25.10 27.29 11.16
CA GLY A 268 -26.32 27.70 10.46
C GLY A 268 -26.40 27.24 8.99
N GLN A 269 -25.26 26.91 8.37
CA GLN A 269 -25.14 26.51 6.96
C GLN A 269 -24.67 25.05 6.80
N VAL A 270 -23.99 24.52 7.80
CA VAL A 270 -23.35 23.19 7.80
C VAL A 270 -23.95 22.33 8.91
N ASN A 271 -24.28 21.08 8.58
CA ASN A 271 -24.70 20.07 9.54
C ASN A 271 -23.52 19.12 9.85
N PHE A 272 -22.89 19.33 11.01
CA PHE A 272 -21.83 18.50 11.59
C PHE A 272 -22.41 17.23 12.24
N TRP A 273 -23.20 16.47 11.50
CA TRP A 273 -23.99 15.31 11.95
C TRP A 273 -23.17 14.23 12.69
N LEU A 274 -21.86 14.14 12.42
CA LEU A 274 -20.97 13.18 13.09
C LEU A 274 -20.80 13.46 14.60
N TYR A 275 -21.21 14.65 15.07
CA TYR A 275 -21.24 15.03 16.50
C TYR A 275 -22.62 14.82 17.15
N ASP A 276 -23.60 14.24 16.45
CA ASP A 276 -24.88 13.88 17.04
C ASP A 276 -24.70 12.83 18.15
N GLN A 277 -25.41 12.98 19.27
CA GLN A 277 -25.22 12.16 20.48
C GLN A 277 -25.22 10.63 20.21
N LYS A 278 -26.09 10.15 19.31
CA LYS A 278 -26.14 8.72 18.93
C LYS A 278 -24.81 8.23 18.33
N LEU A 279 -24.12 9.06 17.57
CA LEU A 279 -22.85 8.72 16.91
C LEU A 279 -21.64 8.94 17.84
N VAL A 280 -21.70 9.95 18.71
CA VAL A 280 -20.75 10.15 19.82
C VAL A 280 -20.71 8.92 20.73
N GLU A 281 -21.87 8.32 21.02
CA GLU A 281 -22.00 7.07 21.76
C GLU A 281 -21.57 5.85 20.93
N ALA A 282 -22.08 5.68 19.70
CA ALA A 282 -21.79 4.51 18.86
C ALA A 282 -20.30 4.37 18.48
N LEU A 283 -19.60 5.48 18.26
CA LEU A 283 -18.19 5.53 17.87
C LEU A 283 -17.25 5.78 19.07
N HIS A 284 -17.76 5.63 20.31
CA HIS A 284 -17.00 5.77 21.55
C HIS A 284 -16.16 7.06 21.66
N MET A 285 -16.62 8.20 21.13
CA MET A 285 -15.80 9.44 21.08
C MET A 285 -15.42 9.97 22.48
N ASN A 286 -16.24 9.65 23.49
CA ASN A 286 -15.96 9.96 24.89
C ASN A 286 -14.78 9.16 25.49
N LYS A 287 -14.31 8.09 24.85
CA LYS A 287 -13.21 7.24 25.32
C LYS A 287 -11.86 7.86 24.96
N THR A 288 -10.96 7.90 25.93
CA THR A 288 -9.62 8.51 25.78
C THR A 288 -8.81 7.82 24.68
N GLY A 289 -8.19 8.60 23.80
CA GLY A 289 -7.38 8.11 22.67
C GLY A 289 -8.16 7.72 21.41
N VAL A 290 -9.48 7.52 21.49
CA VAL A 290 -10.33 7.15 20.33
C VAL A 290 -10.57 8.34 19.39
N GLY A 291 -10.73 9.54 19.95
CA GLY A 291 -10.86 10.79 19.17
C GLY A 291 -12.29 11.13 18.75
N TRP A 292 -12.45 12.36 18.26
CA TRP A 292 -13.73 13.00 17.96
C TRP A 292 -13.88 13.34 16.48
N GLY A 293 -15.11 13.43 16.00
CA GLY A 293 -15.41 13.88 14.63
C GLY A 293 -14.71 13.04 13.58
N VAL A 294 -14.06 13.68 12.60
CA VAL A 294 -13.33 12.97 11.54
C VAL A 294 -11.98 12.41 12.01
N GLU A 295 -11.48 12.81 13.17
CA GLU A 295 -10.28 12.21 13.81
C GLU A 295 -10.59 10.99 14.70
N ASN A 296 -11.85 10.54 14.73
CA ASN A 296 -12.25 9.34 15.47
C ASN A 296 -11.69 8.07 14.80
N SER A 297 -11.10 7.17 15.60
CA SER A 297 -10.39 5.98 15.11
C SER A 297 -11.29 5.01 14.33
N HIS A 298 -12.50 4.74 14.83
CA HIS A 298 -13.50 3.90 14.15
C HIS A 298 -13.96 4.52 12.82
N PHE A 299 -14.16 5.83 12.78
CA PHE A 299 -14.49 6.56 11.55
C PHE A 299 -13.35 6.48 10.51
N ILE A 300 -12.10 6.71 10.91
CA ILE A 300 -10.92 6.58 10.03
C ILE A 300 -10.82 5.16 9.46
N VAL A 301 -10.95 4.13 10.31
CA VAL A 301 -10.92 2.74 9.87
C VAL A 301 -12.07 2.42 8.91
N TRP A 302 -13.27 2.99 9.11
CA TRP A 302 -14.38 2.86 8.18
C TRP A 302 -14.07 3.48 6.81
N MET A 303 -13.56 4.70 6.77
CA MET A 303 -13.31 5.48 5.55
C MET A 303 -12.29 4.86 4.59
N ARG A 304 -11.40 3.98 5.09
CA ARG A 304 -10.47 3.22 4.25
C ARG A 304 -11.18 2.07 3.51
N ASP A 305 -11.84 2.40 2.41
CA ASP A 305 -12.71 1.50 1.62
C ASP A 305 -12.11 0.11 1.33
N ALA A 306 -12.94 -0.93 1.51
CA ALA A 306 -12.60 -2.32 1.21
C ALA A 306 -12.80 -2.68 -0.27
N GLY A 307 -11.80 -3.37 -0.84
CA GLY A 307 -11.81 -3.80 -2.26
C GLY A 307 -12.74 -4.97 -2.62
N LEU A 308 -13.34 -5.64 -1.63
CA LEU A 308 -14.22 -6.80 -1.80
C LEU A 308 -15.53 -6.63 -1.02
N PRO A 309 -16.65 -7.26 -1.45
CA PRO A 309 -17.96 -7.13 -0.79
C PRO A 309 -18.08 -7.93 0.52
N ALA A 310 -17.11 -8.79 0.82
CA ALA A 310 -16.92 -9.38 2.13
C ALA A 310 -15.58 -8.89 2.68
N PHE A 311 -15.60 -8.20 3.81
CA PHE A 311 -14.41 -7.55 4.36
C PHE A 311 -14.45 -7.46 5.89
N ARG A 312 -13.26 -7.26 6.47
CA ARG A 312 -13.06 -7.06 7.91
C ARG A 312 -12.51 -5.66 8.18
N LYS A 313 -12.95 -5.06 9.27
CA LYS A 313 -12.44 -3.80 9.81
C LYS A 313 -12.03 -4.05 11.26
N VAL A 314 -10.85 -3.57 11.65
CA VAL A 314 -10.43 -3.64 13.05
C VAL A 314 -11.32 -2.73 13.89
N TYR A 315 -11.69 -3.18 15.09
CA TYR A 315 -12.42 -2.39 16.07
C TYR A 315 -11.51 -2.04 17.25
N GLY A 316 -10.69 -2.98 17.71
CA GLY A 316 -9.72 -2.73 18.78
C GLY A 316 -8.80 -3.92 19.03
N ARG A 317 -7.80 -3.69 19.86
CA ARG A 317 -6.77 -4.67 20.25
C ARG A 317 -6.94 -5.05 21.71
N PHE A 318 -6.79 -6.33 22.06
CA PHE A 318 -6.93 -6.79 23.44
C PHE A 318 -5.69 -6.43 24.26
N VAL A 319 -5.87 -5.67 25.35
CA VAL A 319 -4.79 -5.31 26.28
C VAL A 319 -4.40 -6.49 27.17
N ALA A 320 -5.38 -7.34 27.52
CA ALA A 320 -5.16 -8.53 28.35
C ALA A 320 -4.57 -9.70 27.52
N GLN A 321 -3.36 -10.15 27.92
CA GLN A 321 -2.67 -11.29 27.30
C GLN A 321 -2.12 -12.23 28.39
N PRO A 322 -2.31 -13.57 28.28
CA PRO A 322 -3.14 -14.27 27.30
C PRO A 322 -4.64 -14.07 27.53
N LEU A 323 -5.43 -14.13 26.46
CA LEU A 323 -6.87 -13.94 26.49
C LEU A 323 -7.60 -15.26 26.77
N LYS A 324 -8.12 -15.41 27.99
CA LYS A 324 -8.71 -16.66 28.49
C LYS A 324 -10.14 -16.90 27.98
N LEU A 325 -10.44 -18.15 27.62
CA LEU A 325 -11.76 -18.61 27.22
C LEU A 325 -12.51 -19.27 28.41
N PRO A 326 -13.85 -19.19 28.45
CA PRO A 326 -14.71 -18.37 27.60
C PRO A 326 -14.71 -16.90 28.05
N PHE A 327 -14.99 -16.00 27.10
CA PHE A 327 -15.33 -14.60 27.37
C PHE A 327 -16.58 -14.21 26.58
N TYR A 328 -17.14 -13.05 26.88
CA TYR A 328 -18.40 -12.57 26.31
C TYR A 328 -18.20 -11.21 25.64
N ILE A 329 -18.62 -11.09 24.39
CA ILE A 329 -18.66 -9.82 23.67
C ILE A 329 -20.09 -9.30 23.74
N LYS A 330 -20.30 -8.21 24.48
CA LYS A 330 -21.56 -7.49 24.47
C LYS A 330 -21.63 -6.64 23.21
N VAL A 331 -22.63 -6.89 22.36
CA VAL A 331 -22.99 -6.00 21.24
C VAL A 331 -24.02 -5.00 21.75
N THR A 332 -23.73 -3.71 21.58
CA THR A 332 -24.57 -2.57 21.95
C THR A 332 -24.94 -1.73 20.73
N ASN A 333 -26.06 -1.02 20.79
CA ASN A 333 -26.59 -0.20 19.68
C ASN A 333 -26.72 -0.99 18.35
N ASN A 334 -26.99 -2.30 18.45
CA ASN A 334 -27.20 -3.25 17.35
C ASN A 334 -28.36 -2.81 16.44
N THR A 335 -28.05 -1.92 15.50
CA THR A 335 -28.99 -1.15 14.68
C THR A 335 -28.49 -0.94 13.26
N TYR A 336 -27.25 -1.34 12.95
CA TYR A 336 -26.74 -1.37 11.58
C TYR A 336 -27.48 -2.45 10.79
N ASP A 337 -28.36 -2.02 9.90
CA ASP A 337 -29.16 -2.88 9.04
C ASP A 337 -28.28 -3.52 7.95
N VAL A 338 -28.22 -4.84 7.95
CA VAL A 338 -27.62 -5.66 6.88
C VAL A 338 -28.65 -6.48 6.11
N ALA A 339 -29.90 -6.50 6.56
CA ALA A 339 -30.97 -7.31 6.00
C ALA A 339 -31.52 -6.71 4.70
N SER A 340 -31.62 -5.38 4.60
CA SER A 340 -32.12 -4.70 3.39
C SER A 340 -31.30 -4.95 2.11
N PHE A 341 -30.00 -5.25 2.25
CA PHE A 341 -29.12 -5.66 1.15
C PHE A 341 -28.74 -7.15 1.19
N GLY A 342 -29.35 -7.96 2.06
CA GLY A 342 -29.09 -9.40 2.14
C GLY A 342 -27.63 -9.74 2.50
N GLY A 343 -27.01 -8.93 3.35
CA GLY A 343 -25.68 -9.17 3.90
C GLY A 343 -25.73 -9.84 5.26
N THR A 344 -24.55 -10.10 5.83
CA THR A 344 -24.39 -10.60 7.20
C THR A 344 -23.35 -9.78 7.95
N LYS A 345 -23.53 -9.68 9.27
CA LYS A 345 -22.55 -9.13 10.21
C LYS A 345 -22.06 -10.20 11.17
N SER A 346 -20.75 -10.25 11.40
CA SER A 346 -20.10 -11.19 12.31
C SER A 346 -19.00 -10.51 13.11
N VAL A 347 -18.83 -10.94 14.36
CA VAL A 347 -17.64 -10.60 15.15
C VAL A 347 -16.57 -11.64 14.86
N VAL A 348 -15.34 -11.19 14.66
CA VAL A 348 -14.17 -12.05 14.44
C VAL A 348 -13.06 -11.63 15.40
N VAL A 349 -12.62 -12.55 16.25
CA VAL A 349 -11.43 -12.41 17.10
C VAL A 349 -10.33 -13.24 16.47
N THR A 350 -9.18 -12.65 16.17
CA THR A 350 -8.03 -13.38 15.61
C THR A 350 -6.75 -12.96 16.29
N GLN A 351 -5.85 -13.93 16.46
CA GLN A 351 -4.45 -13.65 16.75
C GLN A 351 -3.83 -12.85 15.59
N ALA A 352 -2.94 -11.92 15.89
CA ALA A 352 -2.14 -11.22 14.88
C ALA A 352 -1.01 -12.14 14.37
N SER A 353 -0.76 -12.14 13.07
CA SER A 353 0.41 -12.81 12.48
C SER A 353 1.15 -11.90 11.51
N TRP A 354 2.43 -12.21 11.24
CA TRP A 354 3.25 -11.52 10.24
C TRP A 354 2.61 -11.51 8.84
N LEU A 355 1.80 -12.53 8.51
CA LEU A 355 1.11 -12.66 7.23
C LEU A 355 -0.29 -12.03 7.22
N GLY A 356 -0.69 -11.37 8.31
CA GLY A 356 -2.05 -10.85 8.53
C GLY A 356 -2.94 -11.84 9.28
N GLY A 357 -4.24 -11.80 9.00
CA GLY A 357 -5.19 -12.80 9.51
C GLY A 357 -5.13 -14.14 8.75
N ARG A 358 -5.86 -15.14 9.25
CA ARG A 358 -5.91 -16.50 8.68
C ARG A 358 -6.39 -16.49 7.22
N SER A 359 -5.58 -17.04 6.30
CA SER A 359 -5.88 -17.17 4.88
C SER A 359 -5.00 -18.21 4.18
N ALA A 360 -5.50 -19.45 4.07
CA ALA A 360 -4.83 -20.54 3.38
C ALA A 360 -4.53 -20.29 1.87
N PHE A 361 -5.17 -19.27 1.25
CA PHE A 361 -5.09 -19.02 -0.19
C PHE A 361 -3.65 -18.87 -0.70
N LEU A 362 -2.81 -18.09 -0.03
CA LEU A 362 -1.44 -17.83 -0.49
C LEU A 362 -0.59 -19.10 -0.43
N GLY A 363 -0.68 -19.86 0.66
CA GLY A 363 0.03 -21.13 0.82
C GLY A 363 -0.42 -22.19 -0.19
N ILE A 364 -1.74 -22.30 -0.44
CA ILE A 364 -2.29 -23.20 -1.47
C ILE A 364 -1.82 -22.78 -2.87
N ALA A 365 -1.82 -21.49 -3.22
CA ALA A 365 -1.34 -21.01 -4.50
C ALA A 365 0.15 -21.35 -4.73
N TYR A 366 0.99 -21.18 -3.71
CA TYR A 366 2.42 -21.53 -3.76
C TYR A 366 2.63 -23.05 -3.89
N LEU A 367 1.86 -23.86 -3.15
CA LEU A 367 1.87 -25.33 -3.30
C LEU A 367 1.45 -25.77 -4.71
N VAL A 368 0.41 -25.17 -5.30
CA VAL A 368 -0.04 -25.49 -6.66
C VAL A 368 1.03 -25.13 -7.70
N VAL A 369 1.57 -23.91 -7.66
CA VAL A 369 2.63 -23.47 -8.60
C VAL A 369 3.89 -24.33 -8.46
N GLY A 370 4.33 -24.61 -7.23
CA GLY A 370 5.47 -25.50 -6.96
C GLY A 370 5.23 -26.91 -7.50
N SER A 371 4.07 -27.50 -7.21
CA SER A 371 3.70 -28.84 -7.67
C SER A 371 3.65 -28.94 -9.20
N VAL A 372 3.05 -27.96 -9.87
CA VAL A 372 2.98 -27.91 -11.34
C VAL A 372 4.38 -27.78 -11.94
N SER A 373 5.26 -26.94 -11.38
CA SER A 373 6.66 -26.82 -11.83
C SER A 373 7.43 -28.14 -11.68
N LEU A 374 7.23 -28.86 -10.57
CA LEU A 374 7.86 -30.17 -10.33
C LEU A 374 7.33 -31.27 -11.26
N VAL A 375 6.03 -31.26 -11.60
CA VAL A 375 5.45 -32.17 -12.60
C VAL A 375 5.99 -31.88 -14.00
N VAL A 376 6.05 -30.61 -14.42
CA VAL A 376 6.63 -30.22 -15.72
C VAL A 376 8.12 -30.57 -15.79
N PHE A 377 8.86 -30.36 -14.70
CA PHE A 377 10.24 -30.83 -14.55
C PHE A 377 10.33 -32.35 -14.76
N ALA A 378 9.52 -33.16 -14.08
CA ALA A 378 9.55 -34.61 -14.19
C ALA A 378 9.26 -35.10 -15.62
N VAL A 379 8.28 -34.50 -16.30
CA VAL A 379 7.93 -34.80 -17.70
C VAL A 379 9.08 -34.42 -18.65
N PHE A 380 9.64 -33.21 -18.53
CA PHE A 380 10.77 -32.78 -19.36
C PHE A 380 12.04 -33.59 -19.08
N PHE A 381 12.27 -34.00 -17.82
CA PHE A 381 13.40 -34.83 -17.42
C PHE A 381 13.31 -36.24 -18.01
N TYR A 382 12.11 -36.85 -17.98
CA TYR A 382 11.81 -38.12 -18.65
C TYR A 382 12.08 -38.03 -20.16
N TYR A 383 11.53 -37.01 -20.84
CA TYR A 383 11.76 -36.84 -22.28
C TYR A 383 13.22 -36.52 -22.63
N HIS A 384 13.93 -35.75 -21.80
CA HIS A 384 15.35 -35.46 -22.01
C HIS A 384 16.23 -36.71 -21.86
N ARG A 385 15.89 -37.62 -20.94
CA ARG A 385 16.56 -38.93 -20.81
C ARG A 385 16.22 -39.90 -21.94
N ARG A 386 14.96 -39.94 -22.39
CA ARG A 386 14.52 -40.87 -23.44
C ARG A 386 14.98 -40.45 -24.84
N ASN A 387 14.92 -39.15 -25.13
CA ASN A 387 15.19 -38.58 -26.46
C ASN A 387 16.24 -37.44 -26.38
N PRO A 388 17.50 -37.72 -25.98
CA PRO A 388 18.54 -36.71 -25.91
C PRO A 388 18.89 -36.17 -27.31
N ARG A 389 18.54 -34.91 -27.58
CA ARG A 389 18.94 -34.20 -28.82
C ARG A 389 20.27 -33.50 -28.63
N HIS A 390 21.16 -33.59 -29.62
CA HIS A 390 22.36 -32.76 -29.68
C HIS A 390 21.97 -31.30 -29.95
N LEU A 391 22.57 -30.37 -29.19
CA LEU A 391 22.34 -28.93 -29.37
C LEU A 391 23.08 -28.45 -30.63
N GLY A 392 22.42 -27.65 -31.46
CA GLY A 392 23.01 -27.09 -32.68
C GLY A 392 23.13 -28.07 -33.87
N ASP A 393 22.48 -29.23 -33.81
CA ASP A 393 22.52 -30.21 -34.92
C ASP A 393 21.86 -29.66 -36.21
N VAL A 394 22.71 -29.40 -37.21
CA VAL A 394 22.33 -28.90 -38.54
C VAL A 394 21.50 -29.88 -39.38
N SER A 395 21.36 -31.14 -38.96
CA SER A 395 20.48 -32.11 -39.65
C SER A 395 19.02 -31.66 -39.68
N TRP A 396 18.57 -30.95 -38.64
CA TRP A 396 17.20 -30.42 -38.54
C TRP A 396 16.99 -29.20 -39.43
N LEU A 397 17.99 -28.30 -39.52
CA LEU A 397 17.99 -27.20 -40.47
C LEU A 397 17.91 -27.71 -41.91
N ARG A 398 18.69 -28.75 -42.25
CA ARG A 398 18.65 -29.34 -43.60
C ARG A 398 17.28 -29.95 -43.92
N ARG A 399 16.62 -30.61 -42.96
CA ARG A 399 15.26 -31.16 -43.17
C ARG A 399 14.19 -30.09 -43.37
N ALA A 400 14.34 -28.89 -42.81
CA ALA A 400 13.38 -27.79 -42.95
C ALA A 400 13.65 -26.86 -44.15
N LEU A 401 14.82 -26.98 -44.80
CA LEU A 401 15.23 -26.21 -45.98
C LEU A 401 15.18 -27.00 -47.30
N TYR A 402 14.99 -28.32 -47.21
CA TYR A 402 14.94 -29.25 -48.35
C TYR A 402 13.69 -30.16 -48.29
N SER A 403 12.61 -29.66 -47.68
CA SER A 403 11.26 -30.22 -47.67
C SER A 403 10.29 -29.24 -48.35
#